data_AF-A0AA42E6U2-F1
#
_entry.id   AF-A0AA42E6U2-F1
#
_cell.length_a   1.000
_cell.length_b   1.000
_cell.length_c   1.000
_cell.angle_alpha   90.00
_cell.angle_beta   90.00
_cell.angle_gamma   90.00
#
_symmetry.space_group_name_H-M   'P 1'
#
loop_
_entity.id
_entity.type
_entity.pdbx_description
1 polymer ?
#
loop_
_entity_poly.entity_id
_entity_poly.type
_entity_poly.pdbx_seq_one_letter_code
_entity_poly.pdbx_strand_id
1 'polypeptide(L)'
;MKAADVMTRTVITVAPHAPARAVAKILHKNGISAVPVVDEAGALLGMVSEGDLIPRDQRDREARRDWWLRVLAEGEELSPEFVAHLEKDQRTAGEVMTAPVVTVPEDADIVEVAAVLAQNRIKRAPVVAAGRMVGIVSRADLVRAIAGNGHAAEPPPSERSPDPLTAAEEHLTALQARMHQKTPGAAAPATTPTTPKPDEELSAAGFRGLVESHEKDEDALRADAHRQAQEKRHHEANEMLAAELTEAMWSRMLHEARIAAEKGEAEHMLLRFPCELCTDHGRAVNVPDPEWPATLRGLPARVFLRWKDELRPKGFGLTARIVDFPGGVPGDVGLFLHWGK
;
A
#
# COMPACT_ATOMS: atom_id res chain seq x y z
N MET A 1 5.90 -14.80 -16.63
CA MET A 1 6.83 -13.80 -16.08
C MET A 1 7.30 -14.34 -14.75
N LYS A 2 8.61 -14.30 -14.49
CA LYS A 2 9.24 -14.94 -13.33
C LYS A 2 9.61 -13.92 -12.26
N ALA A 3 9.90 -14.38 -11.05
CA ALA A 3 10.39 -13.54 -9.96
C ALA A 3 11.65 -12.74 -10.39
N ALA A 4 12.56 -13.38 -11.13
CA ALA A 4 13.77 -12.74 -11.66
C ALA A 4 13.51 -11.54 -12.60
N ASP A 5 12.33 -11.50 -13.25
CA ASP A 5 11.94 -10.43 -14.19
C ASP A 5 11.42 -9.17 -13.47
N VAL A 6 10.97 -9.32 -12.23
CA VAL A 6 10.25 -8.28 -11.47
C VAL A 6 10.92 -7.92 -10.15
N MET A 7 11.92 -8.69 -9.71
CA MET A 7 12.59 -8.44 -8.44
C MET A 7 13.47 -7.19 -8.46
N THR A 8 13.54 -6.51 -7.32
CA THR A 8 14.59 -5.53 -7.06
C THR A 8 15.89 -6.28 -6.74
N ARG A 9 16.93 -6.08 -7.56
CA ARG A 9 18.23 -6.75 -7.41
C ARG A 9 19.17 -6.04 -6.43
N THR A 10 19.12 -4.71 -6.41
CA THR A 10 19.91 -3.89 -5.48
C THR A 10 19.17 -3.81 -4.16
N VAL A 11 19.39 -4.79 -3.29
CA VAL A 11 18.71 -4.87 -2.00
C VAL A 11 19.63 -4.33 -0.92
N ILE A 12 19.14 -3.33 -0.17
CA ILE A 12 19.80 -2.89 1.06
C ILE A 12 19.68 -4.02 2.08
N THR A 13 20.78 -4.43 2.68
CA THR A 13 20.85 -5.50 3.69
C THR A 13 21.57 -5.01 4.95
N VAL A 14 21.40 -5.72 6.05
CA VAL A 14 22.09 -5.45 7.32
C VAL A 14 22.75 -6.72 7.87
N ALA A 15 23.86 -6.54 8.60
CA ALA A 15 24.51 -7.65 9.30
C ALA A 15 23.74 -8.02 10.58
N PRO A 16 23.79 -9.27 11.08
CA PRO A 16 23.07 -9.70 12.28
C PRO A 16 23.50 -8.94 13.53
N HIS A 17 24.74 -8.50 13.62
CA HIS A 17 25.26 -7.72 14.74
C HIS A 17 24.96 -6.22 14.63
N ALA A 18 24.30 -5.77 13.55
CA ALA A 18 23.96 -4.36 13.37
C ALA A 18 22.99 -3.91 14.48
N PRO A 19 23.22 -2.76 15.14
CA PRO A 19 22.31 -2.25 16.16
C PRO A 19 20.91 -1.99 15.60
N ALA A 20 19.85 -2.33 16.34
CA ALA A 20 18.46 -2.11 15.95
C ALA A 20 18.19 -0.63 15.58
N ARG A 21 18.80 0.32 16.29
CA ARG A 21 18.77 1.75 15.94
C ARG A 21 19.33 2.07 14.55
N ALA A 22 20.38 1.38 14.14
CA ALA A 22 20.99 1.58 12.82
C ALA A 22 20.04 1.03 11.73
N VAL A 23 19.39 -0.11 12.01
CA VAL A 23 18.33 -0.65 11.15
C VAL A 23 17.19 0.34 11.00
N ALA A 24 16.67 0.92 12.10
CA ALA A 24 15.62 1.94 12.06
C ALA A 24 15.99 3.14 11.16
N LYS A 25 17.22 3.64 11.30
CA LYS A 25 17.74 4.74 10.48
C LYS A 25 17.84 4.36 9.00
N ILE A 26 18.23 3.12 8.69
CA ILE A 26 18.28 2.60 7.31
C ILE A 26 16.88 2.53 6.72
N LEU A 27 15.89 2.01 7.46
CA LEU A 27 14.50 1.94 7.01
C LEU A 27 13.96 3.33 6.67
N HIS A 28 14.12 4.29 7.60
CA HIS A 28 13.66 5.66 7.43
C HIS A 28 14.35 6.39 6.27
N LYS A 29 15.69 6.40 6.25
CA LYS A 29 16.48 7.13 5.23
C LYS A 29 16.19 6.65 3.80
N ASN A 30 15.89 5.36 3.63
CA ASN A 30 15.67 4.77 2.32
C ASN A 30 14.17 4.59 1.99
N GLY A 31 13.25 5.03 2.87
CA GLY A 31 11.81 4.88 2.66
C GLY A 31 11.36 3.42 2.51
N ILE A 32 12.03 2.48 3.18
CA ILE A 32 11.74 1.04 3.10
C ILE A 32 11.20 0.51 4.42
N SER A 33 10.17 -0.33 4.38
CA SER A 33 9.48 -0.81 5.58
C SER A 33 10.06 -2.09 6.21
N ALA A 34 11.04 -2.72 5.55
CA ALA A 34 11.73 -3.92 6.03
C ALA A 34 13.03 -4.17 5.28
N VAL A 35 13.99 -4.80 5.95
CA VAL A 35 15.34 -5.08 5.44
C VAL A 35 15.76 -6.53 5.72
N PRO A 36 16.43 -7.22 4.78
CA PRO A 36 17.01 -8.54 5.02
C PRO A 36 18.26 -8.46 5.90
N VAL A 37 18.38 -9.44 6.80
CA VAL A 37 19.57 -9.69 7.61
C VAL A 37 20.39 -10.79 6.96
N VAL A 38 21.65 -10.50 6.64
CA VAL A 38 22.56 -11.43 5.95
C VAL A 38 23.85 -11.61 6.72
N ASP A 39 24.47 -12.79 6.64
CA ASP A 39 25.81 -13.02 7.18
C ASP A 39 26.92 -12.41 6.29
N GLU A 40 28.17 -12.57 6.69
CA GLU A 40 29.35 -12.07 5.95
C GLU A 40 29.51 -12.72 4.57
N ALA A 41 28.99 -13.93 4.37
CA ALA A 41 29.00 -14.63 3.10
C ALA A 41 27.79 -14.26 2.20
N GLY A 42 26.90 -13.39 2.68
CA GLY A 42 25.67 -12.99 1.99
C GLY A 42 24.52 -13.99 2.11
N ALA A 43 24.61 -14.97 3.01
CA ALA A 43 23.52 -15.89 3.28
C ALA A 43 22.41 -15.18 4.08
N LEU A 44 21.16 -15.41 3.69
CA LEU A 44 19.99 -14.81 4.33
C LEU A 44 19.71 -15.48 5.69
N LEU A 45 19.78 -14.68 6.76
CA LEU A 45 19.53 -15.13 8.14
C LEU A 45 18.12 -14.80 8.63
N GLY A 46 17.57 -13.65 8.22
CA GLY A 46 16.34 -13.12 8.80
C GLY A 46 15.79 -11.91 8.05
N MET A 47 14.66 -11.40 8.54
CA MET A 47 14.08 -10.12 8.11
C MET A 47 13.80 -9.26 9.32
N VAL A 48 14.09 -7.96 9.22
CA VAL A 48 13.67 -6.97 10.23
C VAL A 48 12.72 -5.98 9.58
N SER A 49 11.52 -5.87 10.13
CA SER A 49 10.53 -4.87 9.77
C SER A 49 10.45 -3.75 10.82
N GLU A 50 9.77 -2.66 10.48
CA GLU A 50 9.47 -1.58 11.43
C GLU A 50 8.80 -2.09 12.71
N GLY A 51 7.95 -3.11 12.62
CA GLY A 51 7.27 -3.70 13.76
C GLY A 51 8.20 -4.47 14.71
N ASP A 52 9.29 -5.03 14.18
CA ASP A 52 10.25 -5.84 14.93
C ASP A 52 11.17 -4.99 15.81
N LEU A 53 11.41 -3.75 15.39
CA LEU A 53 12.27 -2.80 16.09
C LEU A 53 11.68 -2.28 17.40
N ILE A 54 10.41 -2.56 17.68
CA ILE A 54 9.71 -1.97 18.81
C ILE A 54 9.66 -2.95 20.03
N PRO A 55 10.12 -2.55 21.24
CA PRO A 55 10.17 -3.42 22.43
C PRO A 55 8.81 -4.00 22.83
N ARG A 56 8.71 -5.20 23.43
CA ARG A 56 7.43 -5.90 23.67
C ARG A 56 6.69 -5.58 25.00
N ASP A 57 7.06 -4.55 25.77
CA ASP A 57 6.36 -4.21 27.03
C ASP A 57 4.95 -3.61 26.78
N GLN A 58 4.01 -3.95 27.67
CA GLN A 58 2.60 -3.59 27.72
C GLN A 58 2.37 -2.10 28.02
N ARG A 59 3.19 -1.46 28.88
CA ARG A 59 3.04 -0.01 29.21
C ARG A 59 3.49 0.90 28.07
N ASP A 60 4.39 0.41 27.24
CA ASP A 60 4.89 1.16 26.08
C ASP A 60 3.93 1.07 24.88
N ARG A 61 2.98 0.12 24.80
CA ARG A 61 2.10 -0.07 23.62
C ARG A 61 1.27 1.16 23.25
N GLU A 62 0.69 1.85 24.22
CA GLU A 62 -0.12 3.06 23.95
C GLU A 62 0.77 4.25 23.56
N ALA A 63 1.90 4.44 24.24
CA ALA A 63 2.90 5.45 23.89
C ALA A 63 3.53 5.19 22.51
N ARG A 64 3.74 3.92 22.14
CA ARG A 64 4.17 3.43 20.82
C ARG A 64 3.13 3.69 19.73
N ARG A 65 1.85 3.55 20.05
CA ARG A 65 0.74 3.82 19.12
C ARG A 65 0.64 5.31 18.83
N ASP A 66 0.74 6.13 19.87
CA ASP A 66 0.74 7.59 19.75
C ASP A 66 1.97 8.10 18.99
N TRP A 67 3.13 7.44 19.17
CA TRP A 67 4.37 7.66 18.43
C TRP A 67 4.23 7.36 16.93
N TRP A 68 3.69 6.19 16.55
CA TRP A 68 3.64 5.80 15.13
C TRP A 68 2.62 6.64 14.36
N LEU A 69 1.50 6.99 15.00
CA LEU A 69 0.48 7.87 14.40
C LEU A 69 1.02 9.29 14.20
N ARG A 70 1.93 9.78 15.06
CA ARG A 70 2.58 11.09 14.92
C ARG A 70 3.61 11.12 13.79
N VAL A 71 4.49 10.13 13.70
CA VAL A 71 5.51 10.05 12.64
C VAL A 71 4.90 9.84 11.25
N LEU A 72 3.74 9.16 11.14
CA LEU A 72 3.01 9.02 9.88
C LEU A 72 2.11 10.22 9.55
N ALA A 73 1.71 11.01 10.55
CA ALA A 73 0.88 12.19 10.36
C ALA A 73 1.69 13.43 9.96
N GLU A 74 2.95 13.56 10.38
CA GLU A 74 3.78 14.72 10.08
C GLU A 74 5.18 14.24 9.69
N GLY A 75 5.62 14.56 8.47
CA GLY A 75 6.94 14.19 7.94
C GLY A 75 8.11 15.00 8.52
N GLU A 76 8.17 15.19 9.83
CA GLU A 76 9.20 15.95 10.56
C GLU A 76 9.80 15.15 11.73
N GLU A 77 10.95 15.60 12.24
CA GLU A 77 11.97 14.82 12.98
C GLU A 77 11.48 13.98 14.18
N LEU A 78 12.15 12.84 14.36
CA LEU A 78 11.96 11.91 15.50
C LEU A 78 12.02 12.66 16.84
N SER A 79 10.97 12.54 17.67
CA SER A 79 10.90 13.19 18.98
C SER A 79 12.14 12.88 19.85
N PRO A 80 12.72 13.85 20.58
CA PRO A 80 13.94 13.65 21.39
C PRO A 80 13.86 12.51 22.41
N GLU A 81 12.69 12.24 22.99
CA GLU A 81 12.47 11.14 23.94
C GLU A 81 12.61 9.76 23.27
N PHE A 82 12.22 9.66 22.00
CA PHE A 82 12.36 8.45 21.20
C PHE A 82 13.80 8.26 20.70
N VAL A 83 14.49 9.34 20.32
CA VAL A 83 15.95 9.28 20.08
C VAL A 83 16.64 8.75 21.33
N ALA A 84 16.28 9.26 22.51
CA ALA A 84 16.82 8.78 23.78
C ALA A 84 16.44 7.31 24.10
N HIS A 85 15.30 6.80 23.60
CA HIS A 85 14.91 5.39 23.77
C HIS A 85 15.63 4.47 22.77
N LEU A 86 15.75 4.86 21.51
CA LEU A 86 16.59 4.17 20.51
C LEU A 86 18.07 4.21 20.88
N GLU A 87 18.54 5.25 21.56
CA GLU A 87 19.88 5.32 22.14
C GLU A 87 20.09 4.29 23.25
N LYS A 88 19.02 3.96 23.99
CA LYS A 88 19.03 2.94 25.04
C LYS A 88 18.78 1.53 24.52
N ASP A 89 18.26 1.36 23.30
CA ASP A 89 18.04 0.06 22.69
C ASP A 89 19.37 -0.56 22.24
N GLN A 90 19.83 -1.53 23.03
CA GLN A 90 21.08 -2.27 22.78
C GLN A 90 20.86 -3.51 21.91
N ARG A 91 19.64 -3.79 21.47
CA ARG A 91 19.35 -5.00 20.70
C ARG A 91 20.00 -4.95 19.32
N THR A 92 20.34 -6.12 18.80
CA THR A 92 20.90 -6.28 17.45
C THR A 92 19.84 -6.73 16.44
N ALA A 93 20.13 -6.57 15.15
CA ALA A 93 19.29 -7.05 14.06
C ALA A 93 18.98 -8.55 14.20
N GLY A 94 19.97 -9.35 14.62
CA GLY A 94 19.83 -10.78 14.86
C GLY A 94 18.89 -11.15 16.02
N GLU A 95 18.76 -10.27 17.02
CA GLU A 95 17.88 -10.48 18.17
C GLU A 95 16.43 -10.08 17.89
N VAL A 96 16.23 -9.14 16.96
CA VAL A 96 14.89 -8.63 16.60
C VAL A 96 14.35 -9.24 15.30
N MET A 97 15.20 -9.86 14.48
CA MET A 97 14.77 -10.41 13.19
C MET A 97 13.77 -11.55 13.36
N THR A 98 12.86 -11.64 12.40
CA THR A 98 12.01 -12.81 12.22
C THR A 98 12.74 -13.86 11.39
N ALA A 99 12.77 -15.09 11.89
CA ALA A 99 13.29 -16.29 11.22
C ALA A 99 12.40 -17.51 11.58
N PRO A 100 12.25 -18.51 10.69
CA PRO A 100 12.83 -18.60 9.33
C PRO A 100 12.16 -17.64 8.34
N VAL A 101 12.93 -17.16 7.36
CA VAL A 101 12.42 -16.24 6.33
C VAL A 101 11.63 -17.01 5.27
N VAL A 102 10.45 -16.51 4.94
CA VAL A 102 9.71 -16.98 3.76
C VAL A 102 10.37 -16.40 2.52
N THR A 103 10.89 -17.28 1.66
CA THR A 103 11.60 -16.94 0.43
C THR A 103 10.88 -17.47 -0.80
N VAL A 104 11.17 -16.91 -1.97
CA VAL A 104 10.72 -17.44 -3.26
C VAL A 104 11.94 -17.75 -4.15
N PRO A 105 11.90 -18.81 -4.98
CA PRO A 105 12.97 -19.07 -5.94
C PRO A 105 12.93 -18.07 -7.11
N GLU A 106 14.08 -17.80 -7.74
CA GLU A 106 14.18 -16.80 -8.82
C GLU A 106 13.38 -17.15 -10.08
N ASP A 107 13.16 -18.44 -10.33
CA ASP A 107 12.39 -18.99 -11.44
C ASP A 107 10.91 -19.22 -11.09
N ALA A 108 10.47 -18.83 -9.88
CA ALA A 108 9.06 -18.88 -9.48
C ALA A 108 8.21 -18.05 -10.43
N ASP A 109 7.04 -18.57 -10.79
CA ASP A 109 6.07 -17.79 -11.55
C ASP A 109 5.50 -16.65 -10.69
N ILE A 110 5.20 -15.50 -11.30
CA ILE A 110 4.64 -14.35 -10.59
C ILE A 110 3.34 -14.69 -9.83
N VAL A 111 2.55 -15.64 -10.33
CA VAL A 111 1.34 -16.14 -9.66
C VAL A 111 1.69 -16.92 -8.40
N GLU A 112 2.76 -17.73 -8.43
CA GLU A 112 3.27 -18.46 -7.27
C GLU A 112 3.83 -17.49 -6.23
N VAL A 113 4.57 -16.46 -6.66
CA VAL A 113 5.05 -15.40 -5.78
C VAL A 113 3.88 -14.70 -5.09
N ALA A 114 2.84 -14.32 -5.84
CA ALA A 114 1.63 -13.71 -5.28
C ALA A 114 0.95 -14.62 -4.24
N ALA A 115 0.84 -15.91 -4.53
CA ALA A 115 0.30 -16.90 -3.62
C ALA A 115 1.13 -17.02 -2.34
N VAL A 116 2.47 -17.09 -2.43
CA VAL A 116 3.37 -17.13 -1.26
C VAL A 116 3.19 -15.89 -0.39
N LEU A 117 3.14 -14.69 -0.99
CA LEU A 117 2.94 -13.44 -0.24
C LEU A 117 1.57 -13.40 0.44
N ALA A 118 0.51 -13.88 -0.24
CA ALA A 118 -0.85 -13.90 0.28
C ALA A 118 -1.02 -14.92 1.43
N GLN A 119 -0.57 -16.16 1.23
CA GLN A 119 -0.70 -17.26 2.20
C GLN A 119 0.08 -16.97 3.49
N ASN A 120 1.30 -16.43 3.36
CA ASN A 120 2.13 -16.08 4.50
C ASN A 120 1.81 -14.70 5.08
N ARG A 121 0.85 -13.98 4.48
CA ARG A 121 0.42 -12.62 4.87
C ARG A 121 1.57 -11.60 4.94
N ILE A 122 2.61 -11.79 4.13
CA ILE A 122 3.79 -10.93 4.07
C ILE A 122 3.69 -9.95 2.90
N LYS A 123 4.35 -8.79 3.02
CA LYS A 123 4.31 -7.73 1.98
C LYS A 123 5.37 -7.92 0.90
N ARG A 124 6.44 -8.64 1.23
CA ARG A 124 7.59 -8.89 0.38
C ARG A 124 8.28 -10.18 0.81
N ALA A 125 8.99 -10.81 -0.11
CA ALA A 125 9.79 -12.00 0.13
C ALA A 125 11.16 -11.85 -0.55
N PRO A 126 12.26 -12.24 0.11
CA PRO A 126 13.54 -12.38 -0.56
C PRO A 126 13.47 -13.44 -1.66
N VAL A 127 14.11 -13.14 -2.79
CA VAL A 127 14.27 -14.06 -3.91
C VAL A 127 15.61 -14.76 -3.77
N VAL A 128 15.61 -16.09 -3.87
CA VAL A 128 16.79 -16.94 -3.62
C VAL A 128 17.12 -17.78 -4.85
N ALA A 129 18.39 -17.86 -5.20
CA ALA A 129 18.93 -18.72 -6.25
C ALA A 129 20.15 -19.47 -5.72
N ALA A 130 20.20 -20.78 -5.92
CA ALA A 130 21.29 -21.65 -5.43
C ALA A 130 21.67 -21.39 -3.95
N GLY A 131 20.66 -21.16 -3.09
CA GLY A 131 20.85 -20.92 -1.65
C GLY A 131 21.31 -19.50 -1.27
N ARG A 132 21.43 -18.57 -2.24
CA ARG A 132 21.80 -17.17 -1.98
C ARG A 132 20.69 -16.21 -2.35
N MET A 133 20.53 -15.15 -1.58
CA MET A 133 19.58 -14.08 -1.91
C MET A 133 20.08 -13.31 -3.13
N VAL A 134 19.24 -13.23 -4.17
CA VAL A 134 19.54 -12.54 -5.45
C VAL A 134 18.66 -11.32 -5.68
N GLY A 135 17.64 -11.11 -4.85
CA GLY A 135 16.78 -9.95 -4.92
C GLY A 135 15.68 -9.97 -3.86
N ILE A 136 14.75 -9.04 -3.99
CA ILE A 136 13.52 -9.00 -3.19
C ILE A 136 12.34 -8.69 -4.11
N VAL A 137 11.21 -9.32 -3.85
CA VAL A 137 9.96 -9.07 -4.58
C VAL A 137 8.86 -8.68 -3.60
N SER A 138 8.16 -7.61 -3.92
CA SER A 138 7.05 -7.07 -3.14
C SER A 138 5.74 -7.11 -3.92
N ARG A 139 4.61 -6.99 -3.22
CA ARG A 139 3.30 -6.86 -3.90
C ARG A 139 3.27 -5.69 -4.89
N ALA A 140 3.96 -4.60 -4.60
CA ALA A 140 4.06 -3.44 -5.49
C ALA A 140 4.78 -3.78 -6.79
N ASP A 141 5.82 -4.63 -6.73
CA ASP A 141 6.55 -5.10 -7.91
C ASP A 141 5.66 -6.00 -8.78
N LEU A 142 4.85 -6.86 -8.15
CA LEU A 142 3.86 -7.69 -8.87
C LEU A 142 2.81 -6.82 -9.57
N VAL A 143 2.25 -5.83 -8.87
CA VAL A 143 1.26 -4.90 -9.44
C VAL A 143 1.85 -4.10 -10.61
N ARG A 144 3.07 -3.57 -10.46
CA ARG A 144 3.78 -2.84 -11.51
C ARG A 144 4.03 -3.69 -12.75
N ALA A 145 4.40 -4.95 -12.54
CA ALA A 145 4.65 -5.90 -13.60
C ALA A 145 3.38 -6.28 -14.38
N ILE A 146 2.25 -6.42 -13.69
CA ILE A 146 0.93 -6.66 -14.29
C ILE A 146 0.43 -5.43 -15.05
N ALA A 147 0.76 -4.22 -14.59
CA ALA A 147 0.38 -2.96 -15.22
C ALA A 147 1.16 -2.63 -16.52
N GLY A 148 2.09 -3.49 -16.98
CA GLY A 148 2.78 -3.34 -18.27
C GLY A 148 4.03 -2.44 -18.24
N ASN A 149 4.41 -1.89 -17.10
CA ASN A 149 5.66 -1.15 -16.94
C ASN A 149 6.78 -2.10 -16.50
N GLY A 150 7.35 -2.85 -17.45
CA GLY A 150 8.61 -3.56 -17.23
C GLY A 150 9.70 -2.60 -16.72
N HIS A 151 10.61 -3.09 -15.89
CA HIS A 151 11.74 -2.31 -15.37
C HIS A 151 12.53 -1.67 -16.53
N ALA A 152 12.32 -0.39 -16.80
CA ALA A 152 13.40 0.45 -17.30
C ALA A 152 14.32 0.67 -16.10
N ALA A 153 15.54 0.15 -16.19
CA ALA A 153 16.55 0.29 -15.15
C ALA A 153 16.71 1.78 -14.78
N GLU A 154 16.51 2.11 -13.51
CA GLU A 154 16.89 3.41 -12.97
C GLU A 154 18.43 3.48 -12.96
N PRO A 155 19.08 4.49 -13.60
CA PRO A 155 20.53 4.55 -13.66
C PRO A 155 21.13 4.89 -12.27
N PRO A 156 22.38 4.48 -12.00
CA PRO A 156 23.01 4.64 -10.69
C PRO A 156 23.20 6.12 -10.29
N PRO A 157 23.35 6.40 -8.98
CA PRO A 157 23.29 7.78 -8.43
C PRO A 157 24.43 8.72 -8.84
N SER A 158 25.38 8.28 -9.67
CA SER A 158 26.58 9.04 -10.01
C SER A 158 26.47 9.90 -11.28
N GLU A 159 25.34 9.87 -12.00
CA GLU A 159 25.12 10.70 -13.20
C GLU A 159 23.88 11.61 -13.11
N ARG A 160 23.53 12.06 -11.90
CA ARG A 160 22.53 13.14 -11.76
C ARG A 160 23.17 14.48 -12.11
N SER A 161 22.97 14.95 -13.33
CA SER A 161 23.03 16.39 -13.64
C SER A 161 21.95 17.14 -12.84
N PRO A 162 22.17 18.41 -12.44
CA PRO A 162 21.45 19.01 -11.31
C PRO A 162 20.03 19.49 -11.60
N ASP A 163 19.52 19.39 -12.84
CA ASP A 163 18.30 20.10 -13.23
C ASP A 163 17.18 19.15 -13.67
N PRO A 164 16.20 18.84 -12.79
CA PRO A 164 15.11 17.91 -13.07
C PRO A 164 14.12 18.43 -14.14
N LEU A 165 14.15 19.73 -14.45
CA LEU A 165 13.34 20.35 -15.49
C LEU A 165 13.85 20.00 -16.89
N THR A 166 15.16 20.00 -17.11
CA THR A 166 15.76 19.71 -18.42
C THR A 166 15.57 18.24 -18.82
N ALA A 167 15.67 17.32 -17.85
CA ALA A 167 15.44 15.89 -18.08
C ALA A 167 13.97 15.60 -18.44
N ALA A 168 13.02 16.34 -17.86
CA ALA A 168 11.60 16.24 -18.17
C ALA A 168 11.26 16.82 -19.56
N GLU A 169 11.91 17.92 -19.96
CA GLU A 169 11.74 18.54 -21.28
C GLU A 169 12.31 17.67 -22.40
N GLU A 170 13.47 17.04 -22.20
CA GLU A 170 14.05 16.09 -23.16
C GLU A 170 13.18 14.85 -23.33
N HIS A 171 12.62 14.33 -22.23
CA HIS A 171 11.68 13.21 -22.26
C HIS A 171 10.37 13.53 -22.99
N LEU A 172 9.81 14.73 -22.76
CA LEU A 172 8.60 15.19 -23.44
C LEU A 172 8.86 15.41 -24.94
N THR A 173 10.03 15.95 -25.29
CA THR A 173 10.46 16.14 -26.68
C THR A 173 10.66 14.80 -27.39
N ALA A 174 11.25 13.80 -26.71
CA ALA A 174 11.43 12.44 -27.23
C ALA A 174 10.08 11.70 -27.41
N LEU A 175 9.13 11.90 -26.50
CA LEU A 175 7.76 11.38 -26.62
C LEU A 175 7.02 12.03 -27.78
N GLN A 176 7.11 13.35 -27.93
CA GLN A 176 6.52 14.07 -29.06
C GLN A 176 7.16 13.66 -30.40
N ALA A 177 8.48 13.47 -30.46
CA ALA A 177 9.16 12.98 -31.67
C ALA A 177 8.71 11.55 -32.05
N ARG A 178 8.45 10.68 -31.07
CA ARG A 178 7.89 9.32 -31.30
C ARG A 178 6.44 9.36 -31.76
N MET A 179 5.66 10.36 -31.33
CA MET A 179 4.28 10.55 -31.81
C MET A 179 4.21 11.07 -33.26
N HIS A 180 5.25 11.74 -33.76
CA HIS A 180 5.30 12.28 -35.13
C HIS A 180 6.01 11.37 -36.15
N GLN A 181 6.71 10.32 -35.69
CA GLN A 181 7.30 9.31 -36.59
C GLN A 181 6.26 8.26 -37.00
N LYS A 182 5.60 8.52 -38.13
CA LYS A 182 4.80 7.52 -38.85
C LYS A 182 5.73 6.41 -39.36
N THR A 183 5.82 5.28 -38.66
CA THR A 183 6.49 4.09 -39.17
C THR A 183 5.67 3.49 -40.32
N PRO A 184 6.27 3.17 -41.48
CA PRO A 184 5.60 2.41 -42.53
C PRO A 184 5.41 0.96 -42.05
N GLY A 185 4.17 0.47 -42.11
CA GLY A 185 3.85 -0.90 -41.73
C GLY A 185 4.55 -1.92 -42.63
N ALA A 186 5.42 -2.73 -42.03
CA ALA A 186 5.84 -4.00 -42.61
C ALA A 186 4.72 -5.03 -42.39
N ALA A 187 4.38 -5.71 -43.47
CA ALA A 187 3.24 -6.61 -43.60
C ALA A 187 3.27 -7.82 -42.64
N ALA A 188 2.15 -8.04 -41.96
CA ALA A 188 1.69 -9.33 -41.46
C ALA A 188 0.41 -9.71 -42.25
N PRO A 189 0.11 -11.00 -42.44
CA PRO A 189 -0.81 -11.45 -43.48
C PRO A 189 -2.25 -10.97 -43.21
N ALA A 190 -2.90 -10.52 -44.27
CA ALA A 190 -4.31 -10.18 -44.24
C ALA A 190 -5.15 -11.42 -43.91
N THR A 191 -5.62 -11.53 -42.67
CA THR A 191 -6.90 -12.18 -42.40
C THR A 191 -7.97 -11.16 -42.72
N THR A 192 -8.50 -11.24 -43.94
CA THR A 192 -9.69 -10.52 -44.37
C THR A 192 -10.79 -10.72 -43.32
N PRO A 193 -11.47 -9.65 -42.84
CA PRO A 193 -12.74 -9.84 -42.18
C PRO A 193 -13.70 -10.32 -43.27
N THR A 194 -13.98 -11.62 -43.30
CA THR A 194 -15.10 -12.14 -44.08
C THR A 194 -16.35 -11.59 -43.43
N THR A 195 -16.94 -10.55 -44.03
CA THR A 195 -18.31 -10.15 -43.74
C THR A 195 -19.18 -11.38 -43.95
N PRO A 196 -19.90 -11.87 -42.92
CA PRO A 196 -20.74 -13.06 -43.08
C PRO A 196 -21.81 -12.79 -44.14
N LYS A 197 -22.18 -13.82 -44.89
CA LYS A 197 -23.24 -13.70 -45.90
C LYS A 197 -24.58 -13.45 -45.18
N PRO A 198 -25.55 -12.74 -45.80
CA PRO A 198 -26.83 -12.40 -45.17
C PRO A 198 -27.64 -13.60 -44.63
N ASP A 199 -27.42 -14.82 -45.15
CA ASP A 199 -28.05 -16.04 -44.62
C ASP A 199 -27.42 -16.56 -43.31
N GLU A 200 -26.19 -16.15 -42.97
CA GLU A 200 -25.52 -16.48 -41.70
C GLU A 200 -25.95 -15.54 -40.55
N GLU A 201 -26.32 -14.30 -40.84
CA GLU A 201 -26.81 -13.31 -39.86
C GLU A 201 -28.16 -13.73 -39.23
N LEU A 202 -28.96 -14.52 -39.95
CA LEU A 202 -30.22 -15.10 -39.46
C LEU A 202 -30.07 -16.54 -38.95
N SER A 203 -28.84 -17.03 -38.80
CA SER A 203 -28.56 -18.39 -38.32
C SER A 203 -28.41 -18.43 -36.80
N ALA A 204 -28.75 -19.56 -36.18
CA ALA A 204 -28.51 -19.75 -34.74
C ALA A 204 -27.03 -19.61 -34.35
N ALA A 205 -26.09 -19.83 -35.28
CA ALA A 205 -24.66 -19.57 -35.06
C ALA A 205 -24.34 -18.07 -35.05
N GLY A 206 -24.94 -17.30 -35.96
CA GLY A 206 -24.84 -15.84 -36.00
C GLY A 206 -25.41 -15.19 -34.73
N PHE A 207 -26.60 -15.61 -34.29
CA PHE A 207 -27.19 -15.14 -33.03
C PHE A 207 -26.36 -15.51 -31.79
N ARG A 208 -25.76 -16.71 -31.74
CA ARG A 208 -24.83 -17.07 -30.65
C ARG A 208 -23.60 -16.17 -30.63
N GLY A 209 -23.03 -15.87 -31.80
CA GLY A 209 -21.90 -14.93 -31.92
C GLY A 209 -22.25 -13.52 -31.45
N LEU A 210 -23.47 -13.04 -31.74
CA LEU A 210 -23.95 -11.75 -31.25
C LEU A 210 -24.11 -11.72 -29.73
N VAL A 211 -24.68 -12.76 -29.13
CA VAL A 211 -24.80 -12.88 -27.67
C VAL A 211 -23.41 -12.91 -27.02
N GLU A 212 -22.48 -13.71 -27.52
CA GLU A 212 -21.11 -13.76 -26.99
C GLU A 212 -20.37 -12.42 -27.13
N SER A 213 -20.59 -11.66 -28.21
CA SER A 213 -20.00 -10.32 -28.35
C SER A 213 -20.60 -9.32 -27.37
N HIS A 214 -21.92 -9.37 -27.15
CA HIS A 214 -22.60 -8.48 -26.21
C HIS A 214 -22.18 -8.76 -24.77
N GLU A 215 -22.07 -10.04 -24.38
CA GLU A 215 -21.57 -10.45 -23.08
C GLU A 215 -20.13 -9.97 -22.84
N LYS A 216 -19.25 -10.09 -23.86
CA LYS A 216 -17.86 -9.58 -23.77
C LYS A 216 -17.80 -8.06 -23.63
N ASP A 217 -18.62 -7.33 -24.38
CA ASP A 217 -18.68 -5.86 -24.31
C ASP A 217 -19.22 -5.40 -22.94
N GLU A 218 -20.26 -6.06 -22.42
CA GLU A 218 -20.78 -5.80 -21.07
C GLU A 218 -19.74 -6.09 -19.99
N ASP A 219 -19.02 -7.21 -20.09
CA ASP A 219 -17.98 -7.58 -19.14
C ASP A 219 -16.80 -6.61 -19.18
N ALA A 220 -16.42 -6.13 -20.38
CA ALA A 220 -15.40 -5.10 -20.54
C ALA A 220 -15.83 -3.77 -19.88
N LEU A 221 -17.08 -3.35 -20.08
CA LEU A 221 -17.64 -2.15 -19.45
C LEU A 221 -17.67 -2.27 -17.91
N ARG A 222 -18.08 -3.43 -17.38
CA ARG A 222 -18.06 -3.71 -15.94
C ARG A 222 -16.65 -3.69 -15.37
N ALA A 223 -15.68 -4.28 -16.07
CA ALA A 223 -14.29 -4.29 -15.67
C ALA A 223 -13.68 -2.88 -15.63
N ASP A 224 -13.97 -2.06 -16.64
CA ASP A 224 -13.48 -0.67 -16.70
C ASP A 224 -14.13 0.21 -15.63
N ALA A 225 -15.44 0.06 -15.39
CA ALA A 225 -16.11 0.75 -14.29
C ALA A 225 -15.52 0.39 -12.93
N HIS A 226 -15.22 -0.90 -12.70
CA HIS A 226 -14.56 -1.35 -11.48
C HIS A 226 -13.15 -0.78 -11.34
N ARG A 227 -12.37 -0.76 -12.42
CA ARG A 227 -11.02 -0.19 -12.46
C ARG A 227 -11.04 1.30 -12.11
N GLN A 228 -11.92 2.07 -12.74
CA GLN A 228 -12.09 3.50 -12.45
C GLN A 228 -12.51 3.75 -11.00
N ALA A 229 -13.41 2.93 -10.46
CA ALA A 229 -13.81 3.02 -9.06
C ALA A 229 -12.62 2.75 -8.10
N GLN A 230 -11.80 1.74 -8.40
CA GLN A 230 -10.59 1.44 -7.62
C GLN A 230 -9.55 2.56 -7.71
N GLU A 231 -9.30 3.10 -8.90
CA GLU A 231 -8.36 4.22 -9.10
C GLU A 231 -8.81 5.47 -8.35
N LYS A 232 -10.10 5.83 -8.46
CA LYS A 232 -10.67 6.96 -7.72
C LYS A 232 -10.50 6.76 -6.21
N ARG A 233 -10.76 5.56 -5.72
CA ARG A 233 -10.64 5.22 -4.30
C ARG A 233 -9.19 5.28 -3.80
N HIS A 234 -8.25 4.79 -4.61
CA HIS A 234 -6.82 4.89 -4.31
C HIS A 234 -6.34 6.35 -4.30
N HIS A 235 -6.85 7.18 -5.22
CA HIS A 235 -6.57 8.60 -5.24
C HIS A 235 -7.08 9.31 -3.98
N GLU A 236 -8.35 9.10 -3.62
CA GLU A 236 -8.95 9.61 -2.38
C GLU A 236 -8.16 9.15 -1.15
N ALA A 237 -7.74 7.89 -1.11
CA ALA A 237 -6.93 7.37 -0.01
C ALA A 237 -5.59 8.10 0.13
N ASN A 238 -4.92 8.41 -0.99
CA ASN A 238 -3.67 9.16 -0.99
C ASN A 238 -3.86 10.62 -0.57
N GLU A 239 -4.92 11.27 -1.02
CA GLU A 239 -5.26 12.63 -0.59
C GLU A 239 -5.49 12.68 0.92
N MET A 240 -6.29 11.75 1.46
CA MET A 240 -6.55 11.66 2.89
C MET A 240 -5.32 11.23 3.71
N LEU A 241 -4.39 10.48 3.10
CA LEU A 241 -3.14 10.11 3.75
C LEU A 241 -2.26 11.34 4.02
N ALA A 242 -2.17 12.24 3.04
CA ALA A 242 -1.41 13.49 3.14
C ALA A 242 -2.17 14.62 3.87
N ALA A 243 -3.50 14.56 3.92
CA ALA A 243 -4.34 15.62 4.47
C ALA A 243 -4.08 15.92 5.95
N GLU A 244 -4.05 17.22 6.27
CA GLU A 244 -3.96 17.71 7.64
C GLU A 244 -5.34 17.91 8.29
N LEU A 245 -5.41 17.71 9.62
CA LEU A 245 -6.61 18.00 10.38
C LEU A 245 -6.62 19.48 10.81
N THR A 246 -7.19 20.34 9.97
CA THR A 246 -7.32 21.77 10.27
C THR A 246 -8.37 22.06 11.35
N GLU A 247 -8.23 23.19 12.05
CA GLU A 247 -9.20 23.67 13.04
C GLU A 247 -10.61 23.83 12.45
N ALA A 248 -10.71 24.33 11.21
CA ALA A 248 -11.98 24.52 10.53
C ALA A 248 -12.68 23.17 10.26
N MET A 249 -11.92 22.16 9.83
CA MET A 249 -12.46 20.83 9.59
C MET A 249 -12.90 20.16 10.89
N TRP A 250 -12.08 20.23 11.95
CA TRP A 250 -12.45 19.71 13.26
C TRP A 250 -13.70 20.39 13.83
N SER A 251 -13.76 21.71 13.76
CA SER A 251 -14.92 22.49 14.21
C SER A 251 -16.19 22.12 13.45
N ARG A 252 -16.09 21.88 12.13
CA ARG A 252 -17.22 21.41 11.31
C ARG A 252 -17.69 20.02 11.76
N MET A 253 -16.79 19.07 11.96
CA MET A 253 -17.13 17.72 12.42
C MET A 253 -17.88 17.75 13.76
N LEU A 254 -17.43 18.56 14.72
CA LEU A 254 -18.10 18.69 16.03
C LEU A 254 -19.41 19.45 15.96
N HIS A 255 -19.53 20.41 15.05
CA HIS A 255 -20.78 21.12 14.80
C HIS A 255 -21.85 20.15 14.25
N GLU A 256 -21.49 19.30 13.29
CA GLU A 256 -22.40 18.28 12.74
C GLU A 256 -22.81 17.24 13.79
N ALA A 257 -21.86 16.77 14.60
CA ALA A 257 -22.15 15.89 15.73
C ALA A 257 -23.10 16.54 16.76
N ARG A 258 -22.95 17.85 17.02
CA ARG A 258 -23.87 18.59 17.88
C ARG A 258 -25.27 18.68 17.30
N ILE A 259 -25.40 18.95 15.99
CA ILE A 259 -26.70 18.96 15.31
C ILE A 259 -27.37 17.58 15.42
N ALA A 260 -26.62 16.49 15.29
CA ALA A 260 -27.12 15.13 15.48
C ALA A 260 -27.63 14.92 16.92
N ALA A 261 -26.85 15.35 17.93
CA ALA A 261 -27.25 15.27 19.33
C ALA A 261 -28.53 16.08 19.63
N GLU A 262 -28.67 17.28 19.05
CA GLU A 262 -29.87 18.13 19.18
C GLU A 262 -31.12 17.47 18.57
N LYS A 263 -30.95 16.56 17.62
CA LYS A 263 -32.01 15.73 17.05
C LYS A 263 -32.31 14.46 17.86
N GLY A 264 -31.60 14.23 18.97
CA GLY A 264 -31.77 13.07 19.83
C GLY A 264 -30.97 11.84 19.39
N GLU A 265 -30.03 11.98 18.47
CA GLU A 265 -29.12 10.89 18.10
C GLU A 265 -28.08 10.66 19.21
N ALA A 266 -27.64 9.41 19.39
CA ALA A 266 -26.66 9.02 20.40
C ALA A 266 -25.22 8.92 19.86
N GLU A 267 -25.07 8.95 18.54
CA GLU A 267 -23.80 8.89 17.83
C GLU A 267 -23.85 9.63 16.50
N HIS A 268 -22.68 9.98 15.95
CA HIS A 268 -22.52 10.58 14.62
C HIS A 268 -21.21 10.17 13.97
N MET A 269 -21.21 9.95 12.66
CA MET A 269 -20.02 9.61 11.88
C MET A 269 -19.18 10.86 11.61
N LEU A 270 -18.02 10.99 12.24
CA LEU A 270 -17.11 12.13 12.02
C LEU A 270 -16.38 12.05 10.68
N LEU A 271 -16.03 10.84 10.26
CA LEU A 271 -15.20 10.62 9.09
C LEU A 271 -15.51 9.26 8.47
N ARG A 272 -15.73 9.27 7.15
CA ARG A 272 -15.71 8.07 6.30
C ARG A 272 -14.43 8.09 5.47
N PHE A 273 -13.76 6.95 5.34
CA PHE A 273 -12.50 6.86 4.61
C PHE A 273 -12.24 5.44 4.07
N PRO A 274 -11.45 5.28 3.00
CA PRO A 274 -11.11 3.95 2.46
C PRO A 274 -10.32 3.09 3.47
N CYS A 275 -10.61 1.79 3.58
CA CYS A 275 -9.87 0.87 4.49
C CYS A 275 -8.37 0.82 4.22
N GLU A 276 -7.92 1.27 3.06
CA GLU A 276 -6.52 1.41 2.68
C GLU A 276 -5.78 2.36 3.63
N LEU A 277 -6.45 3.29 4.30
CA LEU A 277 -5.83 4.08 5.36
C LEU A 277 -5.64 3.28 6.66
N CYS A 278 -6.10 2.04 6.74
CA CYS A 278 -5.72 1.10 7.79
C CYS A 278 -4.51 0.26 7.32
N THR A 279 -3.45 0.12 8.13
CA THR A 279 -2.27 -0.70 7.80
C THR A 279 -2.61 -2.17 7.55
N ASP A 280 -3.72 -2.62 8.11
CA ASP A 280 -4.26 -3.98 8.02
C ASP A 280 -5.49 -4.08 7.11
N HIS A 281 -5.79 -3.03 6.34
CA HIS A 281 -6.90 -2.97 5.38
C HIS A 281 -8.27 -3.21 6.03
N GLY A 282 -8.49 -2.66 7.23
CA GLY A 282 -9.78 -2.69 7.92
C GLY A 282 -10.09 -4.00 8.65
N ARG A 283 -9.15 -4.95 8.70
CA ARG A 283 -9.37 -6.25 9.36
C ARG A 283 -9.69 -6.11 10.85
N ALA A 284 -8.93 -5.31 11.60
CA ALA A 284 -9.14 -5.08 13.02
C ALA A 284 -10.51 -4.44 13.28
N VAL A 285 -10.94 -3.53 12.42
CA VAL A 285 -12.28 -2.92 12.49
C VAL A 285 -13.38 -3.96 12.21
N ASN A 286 -13.16 -4.87 11.26
CA ASN A 286 -14.13 -5.90 10.89
C ASN A 286 -14.30 -7.00 11.97
N VAL A 287 -13.25 -7.31 12.73
CA VAL A 287 -13.27 -8.34 13.80
C VAL A 287 -13.35 -7.70 15.20
N PRO A 288 -14.14 -6.63 15.34
CA PRO A 288 -14.07 -5.56 16.37
C PRO A 288 -12.90 -5.68 17.37
N ASP A 289 -11.68 -5.68 16.86
CA ASP A 289 -10.45 -5.84 17.64
C ASP A 289 -10.18 -4.53 18.39
N PRO A 290 -10.08 -4.53 19.73
CA PRO A 290 -9.78 -3.31 20.49
C PRO A 290 -8.51 -2.57 20.04
N GLU A 291 -7.59 -3.23 19.33
CA GLU A 291 -6.36 -2.64 18.80
C GLU A 291 -6.53 -1.94 17.44
N TRP A 292 -7.75 -1.91 16.85
CA TRP A 292 -8.02 -1.25 15.57
C TRP A 292 -7.50 0.20 15.45
N PRO A 293 -7.44 1.04 16.51
CA PRO A 293 -6.91 2.39 16.35
C PRO A 293 -5.44 2.42 15.93
N ALA A 294 -4.67 1.36 16.25
CA ALA A 294 -3.27 1.26 15.89
C ALA A 294 -3.06 1.05 14.38
N THR A 295 -4.12 0.73 13.63
CA THR A 295 -4.02 0.49 12.20
C THR A 295 -4.28 1.75 11.39
N LEU A 296 -4.90 2.78 11.96
CA LEU A 296 -5.22 4.04 11.25
C LEU A 296 -3.95 4.75 10.75
N ARG A 297 -4.08 5.43 9.61
CA ARG A 297 -3.06 6.30 9.01
C ARG A 297 -3.70 7.59 8.50
N GLY A 298 -2.89 8.61 8.22
CA GLY A 298 -3.35 9.85 7.60
C GLY A 298 -4.38 10.62 8.44
N LEU A 299 -5.32 11.27 7.77
CA LEU A 299 -6.39 12.05 8.40
C LEU A 299 -7.19 11.26 9.46
N PRO A 300 -7.61 10.00 9.23
CA PRO A 300 -8.26 9.16 10.27
C PRO A 300 -7.45 9.01 11.56
N ALA A 301 -6.13 8.81 11.45
CA ALA A 301 -5.24 8.74 12.61
C ALA A 301 -5.22 10.06 13.39
N ARG A 302 -5.16 11.20 12.67
CA ARG A 302 -5.18 12.54 13.28
C ARG A 302 -6.50 12.82 14.00
N VAL A 303 -7.63 12.45 13.40
CA VAL A 303 -8.96 12.54 14.02
C VAL A 303 -9.02 11.71 15.30
N PHE A 304 -8.52 10.48 15.28
CA PHE A 304 -8.46 9.62 16.47
C PHE A 304 -7.61 10.25 17.58
N LEU A 305 -6.40 10.73 17.27
CA LEU A 305 -5.52 11.35 18.25
C LEU A 305 -6.16 12.59 18.87
N ARG A 306 -6.75 13.46 18.05
CA ARG A 306 -7.41 14.67 18.52
C ARG A 306 -8.64 14.39 19.37
N TRP A 307 -9.47 13.41 18.97
CA TRP A 307 -10.56 12.93 19.82
C TRP A 307 -10.05 12.42 21.18
N LYS A 308 -8.99 11.62 21.17
CA LYS A 308 -8.41 11.02 22.38
C LYS A 308 -7.94 12.09 23.36
N ASP A 309 -7.37 13.18 22.86
CA ASP A 309 -6.85 14.27 23.69
C ASP A 309 -7.95 15.24 24.13
N GLU A 310 -8.89 15.60 23.25
CA GLU A 310 -9.86 16.67 23.51
C GLU A 310 -11.25 16.22 23.98
N LEU A 311 -11.68 15.02 23.58
CA LEU A 311 -13.08 14.57 23.72
C LEU A 311 -13.21 13.36 24.65
N ARG A 312 -12.28 12.41 24.59
CA ARG A 312 -12.29 11.25 25.50
C ARG A 312 -12.32 11.65 26.98
N PRO A 313 -11.56 12.65 27.47
CA PRO A 313 -11.64 13.09 28.87
C PRO A 313 -13.00 13.70 29.25
N LYS A 314 -13.78 14.14 28.25
CA LYS A 314 -15.13 14.71 28.43
C LYS A 314 -16.23 13.65 28.36
N GLY A 315 -15.87 12.36 28.26
CA GLY A 315 -16.81 11.25 28.27
C GLY A 315 -17.34 10.83 26.90
N PHE A 316 -16.81 11.40 25.81
CA PHE A 316 -17.16 10.92 24.46
C PHE A 316 -16.45 9.60 24.17
N GLY A 317 -17.15 8.67 23.56
CA GLY A 317 -16.56 7.47 22.99
C GLY A 317 -16.36 7.58 21.48
N LEU A 318 -15.49 6.74 20.92
CA LEU A 318 -15.22 6.66 19.49
C LEU A 318 -15.11 5.19 19.08
N THR A 319 -15.83 4.81 18.03
CA THR A 319 -15.79 3.46 17.46
C THR A 319 -15.51 3.53 15.96
N ALA A 320 -14.94 2.46 15.40
CA ALA A 320 -14.83 2.28 13.96
C ALA A 320 -15.70 1.12 13.49
N ARG A 321 -16.28 1.25 12.29
CA ARG A 321 -17.06 0.17 11.65
C ARG A 321 -16.81 0.17 10.14
N ILE A 322 -16.85 -1.01 9.54
CA ILE A 322 -16.89 -1.12 8.08
C ILE A 322 -18.27 -0.64 7.61
N VAL A 323 -18.27 0.30 6.66
CA VAL A 323 -19.46 0.97 6.11
C VAL A 323 -19.98 0.23 4.88
N ASP A 324 -19.10 -0.37 4.09
CA ASP A 324 -19.48 -1.18 2.93
C ASP A 324 -18.52 -2.34 2.65
N PHE A 325 -18.97 -3.28 1.81
CA PHE A 325 -18.25 -4.50 1.45
C PHE A 325 -18.25 -4.74 -0.07
N PRO A 326 -17.58 -3.88 -0.87
CA PRO A 326 -17.52 -4.05 -2.31
C PRO A 326 -16.88 -5.41 -2.65
N GLY A 327 -17.59 -6.26 -3.40
CA GLY A 327 -17.10 -7.61 -3.74
C GLY A 327 -16.90 -8.54 -2.53
N GLY A 328 -17.54 -8.26 -1.39
CA GLY A 328 -17.46 -9.09 -0.18
C GLY A 328 -16.20 -8.89 0.67
N VAL A 329 -15.36 -7.90 0.33
CA VAL A 329 -14.19 -7.50 1.13
C VAL A 329 -14.44 -6.17 1.83
N PRO A 330 -13.80 -5.86 2.98
CA PRO A 330 -13.96 -4.57 3.65
C PRO A 330 -13.69 -3.41 2.69
N GLY A 331 -14.67 -2.51 2.61
CA GLY A 331 -14.58 -1.28 1.86
C GLY A 331 -14.30 -0.11 2.79
N ASP A 332 -15.18 0.86 2.88
CA ASP A 332 -14.92 2.08 3.64
C ASP A 332 -15.07 1.83 5.14
N VAL A 333 -14.35 2.63 5.93
CA VAL A 333 -14.40 2.65 7.38
C VAL A 333 -15.01 3.97 7.83
N GLY A 334 -15.90 3.92 8.82
CA GLY A 334 -16.47 5.08 9.48
C GLY A 334 -15.94 5.21 10.90
N LEU A 335 -15.52 6.41 11.30
CA LEU A 335 -15.29 6.78 12.71
C LEU A 335 -16.57 7.41 13.28
N PHE A 336 -17.11 6.81 14.33
CA PHE A 336 -18.36 7.22 14.96
C PHE A 336 -18.10 7.74 16.38
N LEU A 337 -18.38 9.02 16.59
CA LEU A 337 -18.39 9.65 17.91
C LEU A 337 -19.71 9.33 18.59
N HIS A 338 -19.69 8.93 19.86
CA HIS A 338 -20.90 8.64 20.64
C HIS A 338 -20.86 9.26 22.04
N TRP A 339 -22.03 9.61 22.57
CA TRP A 339 -22.21 10.39 23.81
C TRP A 339 -23.34 9.88 24.73
N GLY A 340 -23.95 8.74 24.41
CA GLY A 340 -24.88 8.01 25.28
C GLY A 340 -24.18 6.96 26.15
N LYS A 341 -24.82 6.59 27.28
CA LYS A 341 -24.41 5.45 28.12
C LYS A 341 -24.67 4.12 27.44
#